data_AF-A0A2N3K2N2-F1
#
_entry.id   AF-A0A2N3K2N2-F1
#
_cell.length_a   1.000
_cell.length_b   1.000
_cell.length_c   1.000
_cell.angle_alpha   90.00
_cell.angle_beta   90.00
_cell.angle_gamma   90.00
#
_symmetry.space_group_name_H-M   'P 1'
#
loop_
_entity.id
_entity.type
_entity.pdbx_description
1 polymer ?
#
loop_
_entity_poly.entity_id
_entity_poly.type
_entity_poly.pdbx_seq_one_letter_code
_entity_poly.pdbx_strand_id
1 'polypeptide(L)'
;MPVSVVQLRGRLRRSERPVAFAVGAGDLLLCCVVFLMMLGYGATTREEETASWVLGGQIYGGWLAAGLTLFAVAGLTRALLTHLATMLLTPGVLLLVLLAL
;
A
#
# COMPACT_ATOMS: atom_id res chain seq x y z
N MET A 1 -8.39 -35.35 -11.48
CA MET A 1 -7.03 -35.30 -10.90
C MET A 1 -7.06 -34.37 -9.68
N PRO A 2 -7.22 -34.86 -8.44
CA PRO A 2 -7.24 -34.02 -7.27
C PRO A 2 -5.83 -33.42 -7.06
N VAL A 3 -5.70 -32.12 -7.26
CA VAL A 3 -4.44 -31.41 -7.05
C VAL A 3 -4.17 -31.41 -5.55
N SER A 4 -3.07 -32.01 -5.10
CA SER A 4 -2.78 -32.07 -3.67
C SER A 4 -2.58 -30.65 -3.12
N VAL A 5 -3.14 -30.39 -1.95
CA VAL A 5 -3.06 -29.09 -1.24
C VAL A 5 -1.61 -28.62 -1.08
N VAL A 6 -0.67 -29.56 -1.04
CA VAL A 6 0.78 -29.32 -0.96
C VAL A 6 1.34 -28.78 -2.29
N GLN A 7 0.90 -29.30 -3.44
CA GLN A 7 1.29 -28.77 -4.75
C GLN A 7 0.69 -27.38 -5.01
N LEU A 8 -0.54 -27.14 -4.54
CA LEU A 8 -1.18 -25.83 -4.62
C LEU A 8 -0.42 -24.79 -3.78
N ARG A 9 -0.06 -25.13 -2.53
CA ARG A 9 0.81 -24.30 -1.68
C ARG A 9 2.18 -24.05 -2.31
N GLY A 10 2.80 -25.06 -2.91
CA GLY A 10 4.09 -24.94 -3.59
C GLY A 10 4.06 -23.96 -4.77
N ARG A 11 2.98 -23.95 -5.55
CA ARG A 11 2.79 -23.00 -6.66
C ARG A 11 2.46 -21.58 -6.18
N LEU A 12 1.57 -21.44 -5.20
CA LEU A 12 1.27 -20.15 -4.55
C LEU A 12 2.54 -19.49 -4.02
N ARG A 13 3.37 -20.24 -3.29
CA ARG A 13 4.62 -19.74 -2.69
C ARG A 13 5.68 -19.33 -3.74
N ARG A 14 5.61 -19.85 -4.96
CA ARG A 14 6.49 -19.45 -6.08
C ARG A 14 5.99 -18.17 -6.77
N SER A 15 4.68 -17.97 -6.82
CA SER A 15 4.02 -16.76 -7.33
C SER A 15 3.96 -15.62 -6.30
N GLU A 16 4.12 -15.91 -5.01
CA GLU A 16 4.15 -14.91 -3.94
C GLU A 16 5.24 -13.84 -4.10
N ARG A 17 6.39 -14.19 -4.69
CA ARG A 17 7.49 -13.23 -4.89
C ARG A 17 7.14 -12.10 -5.87
N PRO A 18 6.71 -12.39 -7.11
CA PRO A 18 6.29 -11.34 -8.02
C PRO A 18 5.06 -10.59 -7.52
N VAL A 19 4.13 -11.27 -6.83
CA VAL A 19 2.96 -10.62 -6.20
C VAL A 19 3.42 -9.62 -5.14
N ALA A 20 4.29 -10.02 -4.22
CA ALA A 20 4.82 -9.12 -3.19
C ALA A 20 5.55 -7.91 -3.80
N PHE A 21 6.30 -8.11 -4.89
CA PHE A 21 6.96 -7.00 -5.59
C PHE A 21 5.95 -6.04 -6.23
N ALA A 22 4.93 -6.56 -6.92
CA ALA A 22 3.88 -5.74 -7.51
C ALA A 22 3.09 -4.96 -6.46
N VAL A 23 2.78 -5.59 -5.33
CA VAL A 23 2.14 -4.95 -4.17
C VAL A 23 3.01 -3.83 -3.63
N GLY A 24 4.30 -4.09 -3.38
CA GLY A 24 5.21 -3.07 -2.87
C GLY A 24 5.35 -1.86 -3.82
N ALA A 25 5.45 -2.09 -5.13
CA ALA A 25 5.49 -1.02 -6.12
C ALA A 25 4.19 -0.22 -6.18
N GLY A 26 3.04 -0.90 -6.12
CA GLY A 26 1.72 -0.27 -6.09
C GLY A 26 1.51 0.58 -4.83
N ASP A 27 1.87 0.04 -3.66
CA ASP A 27 1.75 0.75 -2.38
C ASP A 27 2.69 1.95 -2.32
N LEU A 28 3.91 1.83 -2.86
CA LEU A 28 4.84 2.96 -2.97
C LEU A 28 4.24 4.09 -3.81
N LEU A 29 3.72 3.76 -5.00
CA LEU A 29 3.09 4.74 -5.90
C LEU A 29 1.89 5.41 -5.22
N LEU A 30 1.01 4.62 -4.61
CA LEU A 30 -0.16 5.12 -3.91
C LEU A 30 0.25 6.04 -2.74
N CYS A 31 1.23 5.63 -1.93
CA CYS A 31 1.74 6.45 -0.84
C CYS A 31 2.27 7.79 -1.35
N CYS A 32 3.01 7.81 -2.46
CA CYS A 32 3.48 9.07 -3.07
C CYS A 32 2.31 9.97 -3.47
N VAL A 33 1.29 9.42 -4.14
CA VAL A 33 0.12 10.19 -4.58
C VAL A 33 -0.68 10.74 -3.39
N VAL A 34 -0.96 9.89 -2.40
CA VAL A 34 -1.67 10.28 -1.18
C VAL A 34 -0.87 11.33 -0.41
N PHE A 35 0.45 11.19 -0.32
CA PHE A 35 1.31 12.17 0.34
C PHE A 35 1.23 13.53 -0.32
N LEU A 36 1.25 13.58 -1.67
CA LEU A 36 1.04 14.83 -2.41
C LEU A 36 -0.35 15.43 -2.16
N MET A 37 -1.40 14.61 -2.09
CA MET A 37 -2.75 15.08 -1.73
C MET A 37 -2.81 15.66 -0.33
N MET A 38 -2.12 15.04 0.64
CA MET A 38 -2.04 15.53 2.02
C MET A 38 -1.23 16.82 2.15
N LEU A 39 -0.29 17.08 1.23
CA LEU A 39 0.41 18.36 1.12
C LEU A 39 -0.43 19.46 0.43
N GLY A 40 -1.67 19.15 0.01
CA GLY A 40 -2.51 20.10 -0.72
C GLY A 40 -2.02 20.39 -2.13
N TYR A 41 -1.24 19.47 -2.75
CA TYR A 41 -0.70 19.70 -4.09
C TYR A 41 -1.83 19.92 -5.11
N GLY A 42 -1.84 21.10 -5.75
CA GLY A 42 -2.87 21.50 -6.70
C GLY A 42 -4.09 22.17 -6.07
N ALA A 43 -4.17 22.27 -4.74
CA ALA A 43 -5.20 23.07 -4.08
C ALA A 43 -4.89 24.57 -4.23
N THR A 44 -5.91 25.33 -4.61
CA THR A 44 -5.84 26.80 -4.76
C THR A 44 -6.51 27.53 -3.61
N THR A 45 -7.32 26.81 -2.84
CA THR A 45 -8.02 27.32 -1.66
C THR A 45 -7.78 26.44 -0.44
N ARG A 46 -8.00 27.01 0.76
CA ARG A 46 -7.87 26.29 2.03
C ARG A 46 -8.94 25.21 2.21
N GLU A 47 -10.10 25.38 1.60
CA GLU A 47 -11.16 24.38 1.60
C GLU A 47 -10.75 23.15 0.78
N GLU A 48 -10.15 23.36 -0.39
CA GLU A 48 -9.60 22.29 -1.24
C GLU A 48 -8.47 21.53 -0.55
N GLU A 49 -7.56 22.24 0.14
CA GLU A 49 -6.47 21.63 0.92
C GLU A 49 -7.02 20.73 2.04
N THR A 50 -8.04 21.20 2.76
CA THR A 50 -8.65 20.42 3.84
C THR A 50 -9.38 19.20 3.26
N ALA A 51 -10.08 19.37 2.13
CA ALA A 51 -10.75 18.27 1.44
C ALA A 51 -9.76 17.24 0.90
N SER A 52 -8.64 17.67 0.31
CA SER A 52 -7.59 16.76 -0.19
C SER A 52 -6.92 16.00 0.94
N TRP A 53 -6.72 16.64 2.11
CA TRP A 53 -6.20 15.99 3.29
C TRP A 53 -7.15 14.90 3.83
N VAL A 54 -8.44 15.20 3.96
CA VAL A 54 -9.46 14.23 4.41
C VAL A 54 -9.59 13.07 3.42
N LEU A 55 -9.67 13.35 2.12
CA LEU A 55 -9.76 12.32 1.08
C LEU A 55 -8.50 11.45 1.05
N GLY A 56 -7.31 12.06 1.14
CA GLY A 56 -6.04 11.33 1.23
C GLY A 56 -6.02 10.37 2.41
N GLY A 57 -6.49 10.81 3.59
CA GLY A 57 -6.62 9.96 4.77
C GLY A 57 -7.57 8.79 4.59
N GLN A 58 -8.72 9.01 3.95
CA GLN A 58 -9.69 7.95 3.66
C GLN A 58 -9.15 6.94 2.64
N ILE A 59 -8.49 7.40 1.58
CA ILE A 59 -7.87 6.54 0.56
C ILE A 59 -6.78 5.68 1.22
N TYR A 60 -5.91 6.29 2.02
CA TYR A 60 -4.84 5.58 2.72
C TYR A 60 -5.39 4.52 3.68
N GLY A 61 -6.31 4.90 4.56
CA GLY A 61 -6.89 3.99 5.54
C GLY A 61 -7.69 2.85 4.88
N GLY A 62 -8.47 3.18 3.84
CA GLY A 62 -9.25 2.20 3.09
C GLY A 62 -8.36 1.20 2.35
N TRP A 63 -7.30 1.68 1.70
CA TRP A 63 -6.37 0.81 0.99
C TRP A 63 -5.57 -0.09 1.95
N LEU A 64 -5.11 0.45 3.08
CA LEU A 64 -4.44 -0.33 4.13
C LEU A 64 -5.35 -1.45 4.65
N ALA A 65 -6.60 -1.14 4.97
CA ALA A 65 -7.56 -2.13 5.45
C ALA A 65 -7.91 -3.19 4.38
N ALA A 66 -8.10 -2.76 3.13
CA ALA A 66 -8.40 -3.65 2.01
C ALA A 66 -7.23 -4.60 1.72
N GLY A 67 -5.99 -4.11 1.67
CA GLY A 67 -4.81 -4.94 1.48
C GLY A 67 -4.60 -5.93 2.62
N LEU A 68 -4.76 -5.47 3.87
CA LEU A 68 -4.64 -6.32 5.05
C LEU A 68 -5.64 -7.48 5.01
N THR A 69 -6.92 -7.18 4.75
CA THR A 69 -7.98 -8.19 4.68
C THR A 69 -7.79 -9.15 3.51
N LEU A 70 -7.48 -8.63 2.31
CA LEU A 70 -7.29 -9.44 1.11
C LEU A 70 -6.10 -10.41 1.25
N PHE A 71 -4.94 -9.92 1.69
CA PHE A 71 -3.75 -10.77 1.79
C PHE A 71 -3.82 -11.75 2.96
N ALA A 72 -4.48 -11.37 4.07
CA ALA A 72 -4.73 -12.28 5.18
C ALA A 72 -5.64 -13.44 4.77
N VAL A 73 -6.76 -13.14 4.10
CA VAL A 73 -7.72 -14.17 3.61
C VAL A 73 -7.07 -15.06 2.55
N ALA A 74 -6.27 -14.48 1.65
CA ALA A 74 -5.54 -15.24 0.63
C ALA A 74 -4.35 -16.05 1.18
N GLY A 75 -3.98 -15.87 2.46
CA GLY A 75 -2.85 -16.54 3.09
C GLY A 75 -1.48 -16.13 2.54
N LEU A 76 -1.39 -14.96 1.89
CA LEU A 76 -0.18 -14.45 1.23
C LEU A 76 0.68 -13.65 2.22
N THR A 77 1.33 -14.34 3.16
CA THR A 77 2.04 -13.69 4.27
C THR A 77 3.13 -12.72 3.80
N ARG A 78 3.83 -13.03 2.70
CA ARG A 78 4.85 -12.14 2.15
C ARG A 78 4.26 -10.85 1.59
N ALA A 79 3.18 -10.95 0.82
CA ALA A 79 2.50 -9.77 0.27
C ALA A 79 1.91 -8.91 1.38
N LEU A 80 1.32 -9.54 2.41
CA LEU A 80 0.83 -8.86 3.61
C LEU A 80 1.95 -8.08 4.32
N LEU A 81 3.10 -8.70 4.56
CA LEU A 81 4.24 -8.06 5.21
C LEU A 81 4.81 -6.93 4.34
N THR A 82 4.94 -7.15 3.04
CA THR A 82 5.40 -6.11 2.11
C THR A 82 4.45 -4.93 2.12
N HIS A 83 3.14 -5.18 2.04
CA HIS A 83 2.11 -4.15 2.08
C HIS A 83 2.15 -3.32 3.36
N LEU A 84 2.28 -3.98 4.51
CA LEU A 84 2.39 -3.31 5.79
C LEU A 84 3.68 -2.47 5.88
N ALA A 85 4.81 -3.05 5.46
CA ALA A 85 6.10 -2.39 5.51
C ALA A 85 6.13 -1.15 4.60
N THR A 86 5.63 -1.24 3.36
CA THR A 86 5.57 -0.10 2.46
C THR A 86 4.61 0.97 2.98
N MET A 87 3.39 0.59 3.36
CA MET A 87 2.41 1.55 3.87
C MET A 87 2.91 2.31 5.10
N LEU A 88 3.59 1.67 6.05
CA LEU A 88 4.06 2.35 7.26
C LEU A 88 5.39 3.09 7.07
N LEU A 89 6.35 2.52 6.33
CA LEU A 89 7.68 3.10 6.20
C LEU A 89 7.73 4.22 5.16
N THR A 90 7.05 4.04 4.03
CA THR A 90 7.07 5.01 2.93
C THR A 90 6.64 6.43 3.34
N PRO A 91 5.53 6.67 4.05
CA PRO A 91 5.17 8.03 4.47
C PRO A 91 6.20 8.64 5.42
N GLY A 92 6.82 7.84 6.30
CA GLY A 92 7.91 8.31 7.16
C GLY A 92 9.16 8.71 6.35
N VAL A 93 9.53 7.91 5.35
CA VAL A 93 10.65 8.22 4.44
C VAL A 93 10.34 9.48 3.62
N LEU A 94 9.14 9.59 3.05
CA LEU A 94 8.73 10.77 2.27
C LEU A 94 8.76 12.05 3.14
N LEU A 95 8.30 11.96 4.39
CA LEU A 95 8.37 13.05 5.34
C LEU A 95 9.82 13.44 5.66
N LEU A 96 10.71 12.46 5.90
CA LEU A 96 12.13 12.73 6.14
C LEU A 96 12.81 13.37 4.92
N VAL A 97 12.48 12.91 3.71
CA VAL A 97 13.00 13.50 2.46
C VAL A 97 12.53 14.94 2.32
N LEU A 98 11.25 15.23 2.61
CA LEU A 98 10.73 16.59 2.60
C LEU A 98 11.43 17.50 3.61
N LEU A 99 11.72 16.99 4.81
CA LEU A 99 12.44 17.75 5.85
C LEU A 99 13.93 17.96 5.55
N ALA A 100 14.52 17.11 4.69
CA ALA A 100 15.92 17.19 4.29
C ALA A 100 16.15 18.06 3.04
N LEU A 101 15.07 18.46 2.35
CA LEU A 101 15.09 19.32 1.17
C LEU A 101 15.04 20.80 1.57
#